data_AF-E8R6C6-F1
#
_entry.id   AF-E8R6C6-F1
#
_cell.length_a   1.000
_cell.length_b   1.000
_cell.length_c   1.000
_cell.angle_alpha   90.00
_cell.angle_beta   90.00
_cell.angle_gamma   90.00
#
_symmetry.space_group_name_H-M   'P 1'
#
loop_
_entity.id
_entity.type
_entity.pdbx_description
1 polymer ?
#
loop_
_entity_poly.entity_id
_entity_poly.type
_entity_poly.pdbx_seq_one_letter_code
_entity_poly.pdbx_strand_id
1 'polypeptide(L)'
;MTDQPSNHVAATPGSETLARVPATVPTNPESALLILLWSRKADHLIEEHRVEDLLRSAWDLALALVAKRTGKPVRQLDLTERQAAEDHAAALGLVPWGLVIARGRCDPTCWSGPEPSDLAARVAQWCRQRLEPSAQTDSTSYEGGVAVDRDLWIRAAELFETQTGDNAADPEGRRVERIEAECDPSRRHLPALAHLFRSIAPRVAADDAFLLQLPALPYLDFILPINLSPRDRVLWPFLERFWRHAFHTQRFRFAQPQRVARELDQLPGVASERRVRQLVRVLLVGFPGVPRDDLRDWLESDSSSSTGQESSP
;
A
#
# COMPACT_ATOMS: atom_id res chain seq x y z
N MET A 1 -26.48 9.89 47.79
CA MET A 1 -26.89 9.43 46.45
C MET A 1 -25.99 10.12 45.47
N THR A 2 -24.94 9.42 45.06
CA THR A 2 -23.82 9.95 44.27
C THR A 2 -23.79 9.15 42.97
N ASP A 3 -24.22 9.78 41.88
CA ASP A 3 -24.17 9.20 40.55
C ASP A 3 -22.71 9.06 40.09
N GLN A 4 -22.31 7.82 39.80
CA GLN A 4 -21.08 7.54 39.08
C GLN A 4 -21.37 7.56 37.57
N PRO A 5 -20.53 8.20 36.74
CA PRO A 5 -20.64 8.06 35.30
C PRO A 5 -20.07 6.70 34.87
N SER A 6 -20.92 5.88 34.24
CA SER A 6 -20.53 4.64 33.57
C SER A 6 -19.62 4.97 32.37
N ASN A 7 -18.33 4.72 32.53
CA ASN A 7 -17.39 4.65 31.41
C ASN A 7 -17.64 3.36 30.63
N HIS A 8 -18.43 3.44 29.56
CA HIS A 8 -18.48 2.42 28.53
C HIS A 8 -17.19 2.47 27.70
N VAL A 9 -16.20 1.68 28.11
CA VAL A 9 -15.09 1.29 27.23
C VAL A 9 -15.68 0.35 26.18
N ALA A 10 -15.77 0.84 24.94
CA ALA A 10 -16.13 0.01 23.79
C ALA A 10 -15.14 -1.16 23.70
N ALA A 11 -15.68 -2.38 23.66
CA ALA A 11 -14.89 -3.59 23.50
C ALA A 11 -14.16 -3.54 22.15
N THR A 12 -12.83 -3.59 22.18
CA THR A 12 -11.98 -3.64 20.99
C THR A 12 -12.18 -5.00 20.29
N PRO A 13 -12.73 -5.05 19.07
CA PRO A 13 -12.75 -6.28 18.30
C PRO A 13 -11.42 -6.47 17.56
N GLY A 14 -10.84 -7.66 17.65
CA GLY A 14 -9.90 -8.17 16.65
C GLY A 14 -8.40 -8.11 16.97
N SER A 15 -7.92 -9.11 17.71
CA SER A 15 -6.49 -9.49 17.75
C SER A 15 -6.14 -10.63 16.77
N GLU A 16 -7.10 -11.10 15.95
CA GLU A 16 -6.88 -12.17 14.96
C GLU A 16 -6.42 -11.65 13.57
N THR A 17 -6.32 -10.34 13.41
CA THR A 17 -6.34 -9.68 12.10
C THR A 17 -4.97 -9.32 11.54
N LEU A 18 -3.94 -10.14 11.75
CA LEU A 18 -2.69 -10.05 10.94
C LEU A 18 -2.22 -11.41 10.40
N ALA A 19 -2.88 -12.50 10.78
CA ALA A 19 -2.44 -13.87 10.49
C ALA A 19 -2.87 -14.42 9.10
N ARG A 20 -3.57 -13.64 8.26
CA ARG A 20 -4.01 -14.07 6.92
C ARG A 20 -3.72 -13.00 5.87
N VAL A 21 -2.47 -12.59 5.77
CA VAL A 21 -2.02 -11.82 4.61
C VAL A 21 -1.78 -12.82 3.47
N PRO A 22 -2.28 -12.59 2.24
CA PRO A 22 -2.08 -13.51 1.13
C PRO A 22 -0.58 -13.78 0.99
N ALA A 23 -0.22 -15.07 0.85
CA ALA A 23 1.15 -15.56 0.77
C ALA A 23 1.88 -14.99 -0.46
N THR A 24 2.38 -13.75 -0.37
CA THR A 24 3.06 -13.06 -1.47
C THR A 24 4.57 -13.19 -1.42
N VAL A 25 5.13 -13.85 -0.41
CA VAL A 25 6.50 -14.37 -0.53
C VAL A 25 6.40 -15.71 -1.25
N PRO A 26 6.70 -15.79 -2.55
CA PRO A 26 6.68 -17.06 -3.25
C PRO A 26 7.68 -18.00 -2.58
N THR A 27 7.18 -19.13 -2.09
CA THR A 27 8.03 -20.24 -1.60
C THR A 27 8.77 -20.93 -2.74
N ASN A 28 8.27 -20.81 -3.97
CA ASN A 28 8.88 -21.38 -5.17
C ASN A 28 9.84 -20.35 -5.83
N PRO A 29 11.13 -20.69 -6.08
CA PRO A 29 12.11 -19.81 -6.73
C PRO A 29 11.64 -19.27 -8.09
N GLU A 30 10.84 -20.05 -8.77
CA GLU A 30 10.39 -19.81 -10.12
C GLU A 30 9.26 -18.75 -10.14
N SER A 31 8.49 -18.59 -9.05
CA SER A 31 7.57 -17.47 -8.85
C SER A 31 8.31 -16.21 -8.38
N ALA A 32 9.38 -16.37 -7.58
CA ALA A 32 10.25 -15.26 -7.19
C ALA A 32 10.89 -14.60 -8.42
N LEU A 33 11.35 -15.39 -9.40
CA LEU A 33 11.90 -14.89 -10.65
C LEU A 33 10.88 -14.05 -11.45
N LEU A 34 9.62 -14.51 -11.56
CA LEU A 34 8.57 -13.76 -12.26
C LEU A 34 8.30 -12.40 -11.60
N ILE A 35 8.25 -12.37 -10.27
CA ILE A 35 8.06 -11.15 -9.50
C ILE A 35 9.25 -10.19 -9.69
N LEU A 36 10.48 -10.69 -9.69
CA LEU A 36 11.69 -9.88 -9.94
C LEU A 36 11.71 -9.28 -11.34
N LEU A 37 11.36 -10.08 -12.36
CA LEU A 37 11.27 -9.60 -13.75
C LEU A 37 10.18 -8.54 -13.91
N TRP A 38 9.02 -8.78 -13.33
CA TRP A 38 7.94 -7.79 -13.29
C TRP A 38 8.39 -6.53 -12.56
N SER A 39 9.07 -6.64 -11.42
CA SER A 39 9.51 -5.48 -10.65
C SER A 39 10.44 -4.57 -11.47
N ARG A 40 11.36 -5.13 -12.26
CA ARG A 40 12.24 -4.34 -13.15
C ARG A 40 11.45 -3.65 -14.25
N LYS A 41 10.46 -4.36 -14.83
CA LYS A 41 9.56 -3.78 -15.83
C LYS A 41 8.69 -2.68 -15.21
N ALA A 42 8.22 -2.88 -13.98
CA ALA A 42 7.37 -1.95 -13.27
C ALA A 42 8.07 -0.60 -13.06
N ASP A 43 9.35 -0.60 -12.69
CA ASP A 43 10.14 0.62 -12.57
C ASP A 43 10.12 1.44 -13.85
N HIS A 44 10.43 0.79 -14.97
CA HIS A 44 10.49 1.43 -16.26
C HIS A 44 9.12 2.01 -16.65
N LEU A 45 8.03 1.26 -16.42
CA LEU A 45 6.68 1.74 -16.70
C LEU A 45 6.24 2.88 -15.78
N ILE A 46 6.69 2.89 -14.53
CA ILE A 46 6.44 3.99 -13.57
C ILE A 46 7.20 5.24 -14.01
N GLU A 47 8.48 5.09 -14.40
CA GLU A 47 9.32 6.19 -14.92
C GLU A 47 8.76 6.78 -16.22
N GLU A 48 8.22 5.95 -17.11
CA GLU A 48 7.57 6.39 -18.35
C GLU A 48 6.10 6.83 -18.15
N HIS A 49 5.57 6.77 -16.93
CA HIS A 49 4.18 7.11 -16.62
C HIS A 49 3.13 6.31 -17.42
N ARG A 50 3.44 5.04 -17.73
CA ARG A 50 2.62 4.12 -18.52
C ARG A 50 1.66 3.33 -17.63
N VAL A 51 0.62 4.02 -17.16
CA VAL A 51 -0.39 3.52 -16.22
C VAL A 51 -1.01 2.19 -16.68
N GLU A 52 -1.56 2.17 -17.88
CA GLU A 52 -2.30 1.02 -18.41
C GLU A 52 -1.39 -0.21 -18.60
N ASP A 53 -0.15 0.00 -19.05
CA ASP A 53 0.81 -1.08 -19.26
C ASP A 53 1.28 -1.70 -17.95
N LEU A 54 1.40 -0.90 -16.87
CA LEU A 54 1.73 -1.44 -15.55
C LEU A 54 0.57 -2.28 -15.01
N LEU A 55 -0.66 -1.76 -15.09
CA LEU A 55 -1.86 -2.44 -14.60
C LEU A 55 -2.10 -3.75 -15.38
N ARG A 56 -1.92 -3.72 -16.70
CA ARG A 56 -1.87 -4.90 -17.58
C ARG A 56 -0.80 -5.89 -17.17
N SER A 57 0.44 -5.42 -16.98
CA SER A 57 1.53 -6.32 -16.61
C SER A 57 1.37 -6.92 -15.22
N ALA A 58 0.75 -6.20 -14.28
CA ALA A 58 0.40 -6.70 -12.95
C ALA A 58 -0.69 -7.78 -13.03
N TRP A 59 -1.69 -7.58 -13.89
CA TRP A 59 -2.72 -8.58 -14.19
C TRP A 59 -2.14 -9.87 -14.78
N ASP A 60 -1.28 -9.75 -15.79
CA ASP A 60 -0.63 -10.90 -16.43
C ASP A 60 0.22 -11.69 -15.42
N LEU A 61 0.99 -10.99 -14.58
CA LEU A 61 1.76 -11.60 -13.51
C LEU A 61 0.85 -12.33 -12.51
N ALA A 62 -0.23 -11.68 -12.07
CA ALA A 62 -1.16 -12.27 -11.11
C ALA A 62 -1.79 -13.57 -11.62
N LEU A 63 -2.24 -13.59 -12.88
CA LEU A 63 -2.74 -14.81 -13.52
C LEU A 63 -1.67 -15.90 -13.59
N ALA A 64 -0.44 -15.54 -13.96
CA ALA A 64 0.67 -16.49 -14.02
C ALA A 64 1.01 -17.09 -12.65
N LEU A 65 0.99 -16.27 -11.59
CA LEU A 65 1.24 -16.73 -10.22
C LEU A 65 0.16 -17.69 -9.73
N VAL A 66 -1.11 -17.38 -9.99
CA VAL A 66 -2.23 -18.27 -9.62
C VAL A 66 -2.18 -19.58 -10.40
N ALA A 67 -2.03 -19.51 -11.74
CA ALA A 67 -1.89 -20.68 -12.60
C ALA A 67 -0.77 -21.62 -12.14
N LYS A 68 0.37 -21.05 -11.78
CA LYS A 68 1.51 -21.79 -11.27
C LYS A 68 1.25 -22.43 -9.91
N ARG A 69 0.58 -21.72 -9.01
CA ARG A 69 0.20 -22.24 -7.68
C ARG A 69 -0.78 -23.40 -7.79
N THR A 70 -1.70 -23.36 -8.75
CA THR A 70 -2.77 -24.37 -8.91
C THR A 70 -2.38 -25.49 -9.87
N GLY A 71 -1.31 -25.33 -10.64
CA GLY A 71 -0.90 -26.27 -11.69
C GLY A 71 -1.84 -26.28 -12.91
N LYS A 72 -2.74 -25.30 -13.01
CA LYS A 72 -3.71 -25.17 -14.10
C LYS A 72 -3.24 -24.12 -15.12
N PRO A 73 -3.50 -24.31 -16.44
CA PRO A 73 -3.29 -23.24 -17.40
C PRO A 73 -4.26 -22.08 -17.14
N VAL A 74 -3.85 -20.84 -17.45
CA VAL A 74 -4.63 -19.60 -17.21
C VAL A 74 -6.07 -19.69 -17.73
N ARG A 75 -6.27 -20.31 -18.90
CA ARG A 75 -7.60 -20.48 -19.52
C ARG A 75 -8.54 -21.39 -18.73
N GLN A 76 -8.00 -22.25 -17.86
CA GLN A 76 -8.76 -23.21 -17.03
C GLN A 76 -8.93 -22.75 -15.58
N LEU A 77 -8.53 -21.51 -15.24
CA LEU A 77 -8.77 -20.97 -13.91
C LEU A 77 -10.26 -20.78 -13.66
N ASP A 78 -10.73 -21.30 -12.54
CA ASP A 78 -12.10 -21.13 -12.07
C ASP A 78 -12.35 -19.71 -11.52
N LEU A 79 -13.59 -19.44 -11.09
CA LEU A 79 -13.97 -18.12 -10.59
C LEU A 79 -13.19 -17.70 -9.34
N THR A 80 -12.94 -18.63 -8.41
CA THR A 80 -12.21 -18.34 -7.16
C THR A 80 -10.74 -18.06 -7.45
N GLU A 81 -10.14 -18.82 -8.36
CA GLU A 81 -8.76 -18.62 -8.80
C GLU A 81 -8.59 -17.29 -9.54
N ARG A 82 -9.53 -16.94 -10.42
CA ARG A 82 -9.54 -15.63 -11.09
C ARG A 82 -9.72 -14.49 -10.10
N GLN A 83 -10.59 -14.63 -9.12
CA GLN A 83 -10.78 -13.64 -8.06
C GLN A 83 -9.49 -13.43 -7.25
N ALA A 84 -8.80 -14.52 -6.90
CA ALA A 84 -7.49 -14.42 -6.27
C ALA A 84 -6.47 -13.70 -7.18
N ALA A 85 -6.51 -13.91 -8.50
CA ALA A 85 -5.66 -13.17 -9.43
C ALA A 85 -6.02 -11.66 -9.44
N GLU A 86 -7.30 -11.29 -9.34
CA GLU A 86 -7.69 -9.88 -9.24
C GLU A 86 -7.11 -9.21 -8.00
N ASP A 87 -7.16 -9.89 -6.86
CA ASP A 87 -6.57 -9.39 -5.61
C ASP A 87 -5.04 -9.17 -5.73
N HIS A 88 -4.34 -10.10 -6.38
CA HIS A 88 -2.89 -9.94 -6.63
C HIS A 88 -2.62 -8.81 -7.62
N ALA A 89 -3.43 -8.69 -8.68
CA ALA A 89 -3.28 -7.64 -9.67
C ALA A 89 -3.54 -6.26 -9.07
N ALA A 90 -4.53 -6.14 -8.18
CA ALA A 90 -4.82 -4.92 -7.44
C ALA A 90 -3.64 -4.54 -6.52
N ALA A 91 -3.09 -5.50 -5.79
CA ALA A 91 -1.90 -5.27 -4.96
C ALA A 91 -0.67 -4.85 -5.77
N LEU A 92 -0.38 -5.55 -6.87
CA LEU A 92 0.80 -5.30 -7.71
C LEU A 92 0.64 -4.05 -8.59
N GLY A 93 -0.57 -3.70 -9.00
CA GLY A 93 -0.84 -2.59 -9.91
C GLY A 93 -1.24 -1.30 -9.20
N LEU A 94 -2.23 -1.36 -8.30
CA LEU A 94 -2.80 -0.18 -7.66
C LEU A 94 -1.88 0.38 -6.57
N VAL A 95 -1.18 -0.47 -5.80
CA VAL A 95 -0.31 0.00 -4.72
C VAL A 95 0.84 0.86 -5.25
N PRO A 96 1.62 0.43 -6.26
CA PRO A 96 2.67 1.29 -6.81
C PRO A 96 2.13 2.61 -7.36
N TRP A 97 1.01 2.60 -8.10
CA TRP A 97 0.42 3.85 -8.61
C TRP A 97 -0.11 4.75 -7.50
N GLY A 98 -0.74 4.17 -6.48
CA GLY A 98 -1.19 4.92 -5.31
C GLY A 98 -0.04 5.61 -4.59
N LEU A 99 1.10 4.92 -4.42
CA LEU A 99 2.31 5.52 -3.86
C LEU A 99 2.91 6.61 -4.75
N VAL A 100 2.92 6.43 -6.08
CA VAL A 100 3.39 7.45 -7.03
C VAL A 100 2.53 8.71 -6.96
N ILE A 101 1.21 8.55 -6.95
CA ILE A 101 0.25 9.66 -6.82
C ILE A 101 0.41 10.35 -5.47
N ALA A 102 0.51 9.58 -4.39
CA ALA A 102 0.72 10.11 -3.04
C ALA A 102 2.02 10.94 -2.95
N ARG A 103 3.10 10.46 -3.57
CA ARG A 103 4.37 11.16 -3.66
C ARG A 103 4.26 12.47 -4.44
N GLY A 104 3.63 12.44 -5.61
CA GLY A 104 3.45 13.64 -6.43
C GLY A 104 2.63 14.72 -5.73
N ARG A 105 1.64 14.33 -4.90
CA ARG A 105 0.84 15.26 -4.09
C ARG A 105 1.58 15.80 -2.87
N CYS A 106 2.40 14.97 -2.21
CA CYS A 106 3.14 15.37 -1.03
C CYS A 106 4.19 16.44 -1.31
N ASP A 107 4.85 16.37 -2.47
CA ASP A 107 5.92 17.29 -2.84
C ASP A 107 5.86 17.65 -4.33
N PRO A 108 4.99 18.60 -4.71
CA PRO A 108 4.85 19.03 -6.09
C PRO A 108 6.14 19.63 -6.65
N THR A 109 7.03 20.15 -5.81
CA THR A 109 8.26 20.82 -6.24
C THR A 109 9.32 19.86 -6.75
N CYS A 110 9.31 18.62 -6.27
CA CYS A 110 10.24 17.57 -6.69
C CYS A 110 9.61 16.52 -7.62
N TRP A 111 8.39 16.77 -8.09
CA TRP A 111 7.66 15.89 -8.99
C TRP A 111 7.84 16.34 -10.45
N SER A 112 8.42 15.49 -11.28
CA SER A 112 8.71 15.77 -12.70
C SER A 112 7.77 15.05 -13.67
N GLY A 113 6.77 14.33 -13.17
CA GLY A 113 5.83 13.56 -13.99
C GLY A 113 4.54 14.31 -14.32
N PRO A 114 3.57 13.63 -14.98
CA PRO A 114 2.22 14.14 -15.20
C PRO A 114 1.55 14.54 -13.89
N GLU A 115 0.54 15.39 -13.96
CA GLU A 115 -0.18 15.82 -12.75
C GLU A 115 -0.70 14.59 -11.97
N PRO A 116 -0.55 14.54 -10.63
CA PRO A 116 -1.01 13.39 -9.85
C PRO A 116 -2.51 13.12 -10.02
N SER A 117 -3.31 14.16 -10.25
CA SER A 117 -4.73 14.09 -10.58
C SER A 117 -4.97 13.38 -11.92
N ASP A 118 -4.19 13.67 -12.96
CA ASP A 118 -4.24 12.98 -14.26
C ASP A 118 -3.89 11.50 -14.13
N LEU A 119 -2.86 11.17 -13.35
CA LEU A 119 -2.50 9.78 -13.08
C LEU A 119 -3.62 9.05 -12.34
N ALA A 120 -4.22 9.68 -11.34
CA ALA A 120 -5.34 9.11 -10.61
C ALA A 120 -6.58 8.90 -11.53
N ALA A 121 -6.87 9.86 -12.40
CA ALA A 121 -7.96 9.75 -13.38
C ALA A 121 -7.74 8.56 -14.33
N ARG A 122 -6.51 8.36 -14.82
CA ARG A 122 -6.16 7.22 -15.68
C ARG A 122 -6.30 5.88 -14.96
N VAL A 123 -5.88 5.79 -13.70
CA VAL A 123 -6.04 4.57 -12.89
C VAL A 123 -7.53 4.27 -12.66
N ALA A 124 -8.32 5.28 -12.31
CA ALA A 124 -9.77 5.14 -12.13
C ALA A 124 -10.47 4.70 -13.42
N GLN A 125 -10.11 5.32 -14.56
CA GLN A 125 -10.63 4.94 -15.87
C GLN A 125 -10.33 3.48 -16.21
N TRP A 126 -9.10 3.03 -15.96
CA TRP A 126 -8.73 1.63 -16.17
C TRP A 126 -9.56 0.67 -15.29
N CYS A 127 -9.79 1.03 -14.03
CA CYS A 127 -10.63 0.24 -13.13
C CYS A 127 -12.08 0.15 -13.63
N ARG A 128 -12.62 1.23 -14.20
CA ARG A 128 -13.97 1.23 -14.82
C ARG A 128 -14.04 0.36 -16.06
N GLN A 129 -13.02 0.40 -16.93
CA GLN A 129 -12.97 -0.42 -18.15
C GLN A 129 -13.03 -1.93 -17.84
N ARG A 130 -12.53 -2.37 -16.67
CA ARG A 130 -12.64 -3.77 -16.21
C ARG A 130 -14.09 -4.22 -15.97
N LEU A 131 -15.02 -3.29 -15.78
CA LEU A 131 -16.43 -3.58 -15.52
C LEU A 131 -17.25 -3.74 -16.81
N GLU A 132 -16.73 -3.26 -17.94
CA GLU A 132 -17.45 -3.26 -19.21
C GLU A 132 -17.24 -4.59 -19.96
N PRO A 133 -18.33 -5.24 -20.42
CA PRO A 133 -18.20 -6.36 -21.35
C PRO A 133 -17.66 -5.81 -22.68
N SER A 134 -16.41 -6.15 -23.01
CA SER A 134 -15.82 -5.76 -24.29
C SER A 134 -16.68 -6.28 -25.45
N ALA A 135 -17.38 -5.36 -26.13
CA ALA A 135 -18.24 -5.67 -27.27
C ALA A 135 -17.45 -6.07 -28.53
N GLN A 136 -16.12 -5.94 -28.50
CA GLN A 136 -15.21 -6.31 -29.58
C GLN A 136 -14.11 -7.20 -29.03
N THR A 137 -14.27 -8.50 -29.20
CA THR A 137 -13.14 -9.44 -29.13
C THR A 137 -13.14 -10.28 -30.40
N ASP A 138 -12.46 -9.75 -31.42
CA ASP A 138 -11.74 -10.61 -32.35
C ASP A 138 -10.80 -11.49 -31.49
N SER A 139 -10.90 -12.81 -31.67
CA SER A 139 -10.52 -13.86 -30.72
C SER A 139 -9.03 -13.98 -30.36
N THR A 140 -8.20 -12.98 -30.68
CA THR A 140 -6.74 -13.08 -30.59
C THR A 140 -6.06 -11.99 -29.76
N SER A 141 -6.73 -10.88 -29.45
CA SER A 141 -6.13 -9.85 -28.60
C SER A 141 -7.04 -9.51 -27.41
N TYR A 142 -6.54 -9.87 -26.22
CA TYR A 142 -6.92 -9.35 -24.91
C TYR A 142 -8.04 -10.09 -24.14
N GLU A 143 -7.70 -11.25 -23.56
CA GLU A 143 -8.47 -11.99 -22.53
C GLU A 143 -8.46 -11.27 -21.15
N GLY A 144 -8.57 -9.95 -21.11
CA GLY A 144 -8.86 -9.19 -19.89
C GLY A 144 -10.35 -9.21 -19.60
N GLY A 145 -10.97 -10.39 -19.53
CA GLY A 145 -12.43 -10.56 -19.41
C GLY A 145 -13.04 -9.77 -18.25
N VAL A 146 -14.35 -9.52 -18.30
CA VAL A 146 -15.10 -8.77 -17.27
C VAL A 146 -14.66 -9.17 -15.87
N ALA A 147 -14.41 -8.17 -15.02
CA ALA A 147 -14.00 -8.39 -13.65
C ALA A 147 -14.90 -9.40 -12.93
N VAL A 148 -14.27 -10.39 -12.30
CA VAL A 148 -14.97 -11.33 -11.41
C VAL A 148 -15.43 -10.58 -10.17
N ASP A 149 -14.57 -9.72 -9.64
CA ASP A 149 -14.86 -8.89 -8.48
C ASP A 149 -15.19 -7.46 -8.87
N ARG A 150 -16.45 -7.23 -9.22
CA ARG A 150 -16.90 -5.89 -9.62
C ARG A 150 -16.77 -4.87 -8.49
N ASP A 151 -17.02 -5.26 -7.24
CA ASP A 151 -16.96 -4.32 -6.11
C ASP A 151 -15.53 -3.81 -5.89
N LEU A 152 -14.53 -4.70 -5.93
CA LEU A 152 -13.12 -4.33 -5.84
C LEU A 152 -12.75 -3.20 -6.82
N TRP A 153 -13.08 -3.37 -8.11
CA TRP A 153 -12.71 -2.38 -9.13
C TRP A 153 -13.56 -1.10 -9.06
N ILE A 154 -14.81 -1.19 -8.63
CA ILE A 154 -15.65 -0.01 -8.34
C ILE A 154 -15.01 0.80 -7.20
N ARG A 155 -14.66 0.15 -6.08
CA ARG A 155 -14.03 0.82 -4.93
C ARG A 155 -12.66 1.39 -5.25
N ALA A 156 -11.87 0.67 -6.05
CA ALA A 156 -10.61 1.20 -6.56
C ALA A 156 -10.84 2.47 -7.39
N ALA A 157 -11.78 2.46 -8.34
CA ALA A 157 -12.09 3.63 -9.15
C ALA A 157 -12.55 4.81 -8.28
N GLU A 158 -13.48 4.57 -7.35
CA GLU A 158 -13.97 5.58 -6.40
C GLU A 158 -12.82 6.18 -5.57
N LEU A 159 -11.91 5.34 -5.10
CA LEU A 159 -10.74 5.77 -4.33
C LEU A 159 -9.85 6.69 -5.15
N PHE A 160 -9.46 6.31 -6.37
CA PHE A 160 -8.60 7.15 -7.20
C PHE A 160 -9.31 8.42 -7.69
N GLU A 161 -10.62 8.39 -7.90
CA GLU A 161 -11.41 9.60 -8.21
C GLU A 161 -11.44 10.62 -7.07
N THR A 162 -11.28 10.22 -5.81
CA THR A 162 -11.10 11.20 -4.74
C THR A 162 -9.82 12.03 -4.93
N GLN A 163 -8.82 11.46 -5.62
CA GLN A 163 -7.53 12.09 -5.82
C GLN A 163 -7.49 13.02 -7.04
N THR A 164 -8.56 13.11 -7.83
CA THR A 164 -8.63 13.98 -9.02
C THR A 164 -9.20 15.37 -8.73
N GLY A 165 -9.88 15.55 -7.60
CA GLY A 165 -10.56 16.80 -7.28
C GLY A 165 -9.80 17.70 -6.30
N ASP A 166 -10.00 19.00 -6.45
CA ASP A 166 -9.64 20.07 -5.49
C ASP A 166 -10.60 20.12 -4.28
N ASN A 167 -11.37 19.05 -4.05
CA ASN A 167 -12.51 19.03 -3.12
C ASN A 167 -12.06 19.10 -1.65
N ALA A 168 -11.73 20.30 -1.21
CA ALA A 168 -11.36 20.70 0.15
C ALA A 168 -12.49 20.56 1.19
N ALA A 169 -13.66 20.06 0.79
CA ALA A 169 -14.87 19.97 1.61
C ALA A 169 -15.22 18.52 1.97
N ASP A 170 -14.32 17.84 2.66
CA ASP A 170 -14.57 16.62 3.47
C ASP A 170 -15.56 15.55 2.91
N PRO A 171 -15.35 15.01 1.69
CA PRO A 171 -15.91 13.72 1.28
C PRO A 171 -14.92 12.57 1.50
N GLU A 172 -13.64 12.86 1.78
CA GLU A 172 -12.57 11.86 1.86
C GLU A 172 -12.71 11.00 3.11
N GLY A 173 -12.97 11.58 4.29
CA GLY A 173 -13.11 10.82 5.54
C GLY A 173 -14.20 9.75 5.46
N ARG A 174 -15.41 10.15 5.02
CA ARG A 174 -16.57 9.23 4.89
C ARG A 174 -16.39 8.16 3.80
N ARG A 175 -15.64 8.45 2.73
CA ARG A 175 -15.36 7.48 1.67
C ARG A 175 -14.30 6.47 2.11
N VAL A 176 -13.25 6.91 2.79
CA VAL A 176 -12.21 6.04 3.36
C VAL A 176 -12.82 5.12 4.42
N GLU A 177 -13.62 5.66 5.35
CA GLU A 177 -14.35 4.88 6.36
C GLU A 177 -15.30 3.86 5.73
N ARG A 178 -15.94 4.21 4.62
CA ARG A 178 -16.77 3.28 3.85
C ARG A 178 -15.94 2.15 3.25
N ILE A 179 -14.82 2.47 2.61
CA ILE A 179 -13.91 1.47 2.04
C ILE A 179 -13.41 0.53 3.15
N GLU A 180 -13.06 1.03 4.33
CA GLU A 180 -12.67 0.20 5.47
C GLU A 180 -13.80 -0.69 6.00
N ALA A 181 -15.02 -0.14 6.10
CA ALA A 181 -16.16 -0.87 6.63
C ALA A 181 -16.72 -1.93 5.67
N GLU A 182 -16.63 -1.68 4.36
CA GLU A 182 -17.25 -2.49 3.33
C GLU A 182 -16.27 -3.45 2.64
N CYS A 183 -14.95 -3.19 2.67
CA CYS A 183 -13.98 -4.10 2.09
C CYS A 183 -13.79 -5.36 2.92
N ASP A 184 -13.66 -6.50 2.24
CA ASP A 184 -13.25 -7.76 2.84
C ASP A 184 -11.91 -7.57 3.61
N PRO A 185 -11.79 -8.00 4.88
CA PRO A 185 -10.56 -7.90 5.67
C PRO A 185 -9.31 -8.54 5.04
N SER A 186 -9.49 -9.45 4.08
CA SER A 186 -8.42 -10.05 3.28
C SER A 186 -7.86 -9.08 2.22
N ARG A 187 -8.60 -8.03 1.85
CA ARG A 187 -8.27 -7.06 0.78
C ARG A 187 -7.73 -5.76 1.35
N ARG A 188 -6.55 -5.86 1.97
CA ARG A 188 -5.94 -4.72 2.68
C ARG A 188 -5.36 -3.63 1.77
N HIS A 189 -5.20 -3.88 0.48
CA HIS A 189 -4.60 -2.89 -0.42
C HIS A 189 -5.45 -1.62 -0.56
N LEU A 190 -6.79 -1.72 -0.68
CA LEU A 190 -7.64 -0.53 -0.77
C LEU A 190 -7.69 0.25 0.54
N PRO A 191 -7.93 -0.36 1.73
CA PRO A 191 -7.82 0.34 3.01
C PRO A 191 -6.45 0.96 3.23
N ALA A 192 -5.35 0.26 2.93
CA ALA A 192 -4.00 0.79 3.09
C ALA A 192 -3.76 2.03 2.21
N LEU A 193 -4.22 2.02 0.96
CA LEU A 193 -4.17 3.18 0.08
C LEU A 193 -5.09 4.31 0.54
N ALA A 194 -6.28 3.99 1.03
CA ALA A 194 -7.24 4.98 1.54
C ALA A 194 -6.69 5.73 2.77
N HIS A 195 -6.13 4.99 3.72
CA HIS A 195 -5.37 5.54 4.84
C HIS A 195 -4.19 6.41 4.40
N LEU A 196 -3.43 5.95 3.40
CA LEU A 196 -2.31 6.69 2.87
C LEU A 196 -2.75 8.02 2.24
N PHE A 197 -3.74 8.00 1.36
CA PHE A 197 -4.27 9.21 0.73
C PHE A 197 -4.86 10.18 1.75
N ARG A 198 -5.57 9.68 2.76
CA ARG A 198 -6.06 10.51 3.85
C ARG A 198 -4.90 11.16 4.62
N SER A 199 -3.81 10.43 4.87
CA SER A 199 -2.67 10.93 5.65
C SER A 199 -1.90 12.09 4.98
N ILE A 200 -2.02 12.24 3.66
CA ILE A 200 -1.34 13.28 2.88
C ILE A 200 -2.23 14.49 2.57
N ALA A 201 -3.47 14.51 3.07
CA ALA A 201 -4.37 15.62 2.82
C ALA A 201 -3.84 16.93 3.46
N PRO A 202 -4.00 18.10 2.81
CA PRO A 202 -3.29 19.35 3.18
C PRO A 202 -3.49 19.87 4.61
N ARG A 203 -4.48 19.36 5.35
CA ARG A 203 -4.85 19.81 6.69
C ARG A 203 -4.63 18.75 7.77
N VAL A 204 -4.10 17.60 7.41
CA VAL A 204 -3.85 16.52 8.37
C VAL A 204 -2.61 16.85 9.18
N ALA A 205 -2.74 16.82 10.50
CA ALA A 205 -1.63 17.03 11.40
C ALA A 205 -0.66 15.83 11.38
N ALA A 206 0.60 16.04 11.74
CA ALA A 206 1.62 14.99 11.67
C ALA A 206 1.29 13.78 12.58
N ASP A 207 0.70 14.00 13.75
CA ASP A 207 0.21 12.96 14.65
C ASP A 207 -0.98 12.19 14.05
N ASP A 208 -1.96 12.89 13.46
CA ASP A 208 -3.08 12.25 12.77
C ASP A 208 -2.61 11.46 11.54
N ALA A 209 -1.69 12.01 10.76
CA ALA A 209 -1.09 11.32 9.61
C ALA A 209 -0.36 10.06 10.05
N PHE A 210 0.33 10.09 11.19
CA PHE A 210 1.01 8.93 11.74
C PHE A 210 0.00 7.84 12.09
N LEU A 211 -1.05 8.18 12.84
CA LEU A 211 -2.12 7.26 13.20
C LEU A 211 -2.82 6.66 11.98
N LEU A 212 -3.05 7.45 10.94
CA LEU A 212 -3.63 6.99 9.68
C LEU A 212 -2.69 6.03 8.93
N GLN A 213 -1.38 6.29 8.91
CA GLN A 213 -0.43 5.42 8.22
C GLN A 213 -0.15 4.11 8.98
N LEU A 214 -0.28 4.09 10.31
CA LEU A 214 0.07 2.93 11.14
C LEU A 214 -0.55 1.60 10.69
N PRO A 215 -1.86 1.50 10.36
CA PRO A 215 -2.44 0.27 9.84
C PRO A 215 -1.93 -0.12 8.43
N ALA A 216 -1.53 0.87 7.63
CA ALA A 216 -1.10 0.67 6.24
C ALA A 216 0.37 0.23 6.15
N LEU A 217 1.26 0.76 6.99
CA LEU A 217 2.71 0.55 6.86
C LEU A 217 3.15 -0.92 6.96
N PRO A 218 2.67 -1.75 7.92
CA PRO A 218 3.03 -3.16 7.95
C PRO A 218 2.60 -3.90 6.69
N TYR A 219 1.42 -3.56 6.16
CA TYR A 219 0.92 -4.15 4.91
C TYR A 219 1.75 -3.73 3.71
N LEU A 220 2.09 -2.44 3.58
CA LEU A 220 2.92 -1.91 2.49
C LEU A 220 4.34 -2.47 2.54
N ASP A 221 4.92 -2.58 3.74
CA ASP A 221 6.22 -3.21 4.00
C ASP A 221 6.23 -4.69 3.57
N PHE A 222 5.11 -5.39 3.78
CA PHE A 222 4.95 -6.79 3.41
C PHE A 222 4.68 -7.00 1.91
N ILE A 223 3.78 -6.22 1.31
CA ILE A 223 3.34 -6.42 -0.08
C ILE A 223 4.39 -5.95 -1.11
N LEU A 224 5.27 -5.05 -0.70
CA LEU A 224 6.45 -4.63 -1.44
C LEU A 224 7.72 -5.20 -0.77
N PRO A 225 8.01 -6.50 -0.95
CA PRO A 225 9.18 -7.10 -0.33
C PRO A 225 10.48 -6.43 -0.76
N ILE A 226 11.51 -6.62 0.06
CA ILE A 226 12.83 -5.98 0.00
C ILE A 226 13.43 -5.97 -1.40
N ASN A 227 13.26 -7.06 -2.15
CA ASN A 227 13.88 -7.21 -3.47
C ASN A 227 13.07 -6.57 -4.60
N LEU A 228 11.95 -5.92 -4.29
CA LEU A 228 11.12 -5.25 -5.28
C LEU A 228 11.49 -3.78 -5.33
N SER A 229 11.88 -3.36 -6.53
CA SER A 229 12.27 -2.00 -6.79
C SER A 229 11.19 -0.94 -6.51
N PRO A 230 9.86 -1.20 -6.65
CA PRO A 230 8.84 -0.28 -6.16
C PRO A 230 8.97 0.08 -4.67
N ARG A 231 9.51 -0.81 -3.82
CA ARG A 231 9.79 -0.49 -2.41
C ARG A 231 10.83 0.64 -2.30
N ASP A 232 11.96 0.46 -2.97
CA ASP A 232 13.11 1.38 -2.86
C ASP A 232 12.96 2.64 -3.72
N ARG A 233 12.22 2.57 -4.83
CA ARG A 233 12.01 3.69 -5.76
C ARG A 233 10.76 4.50 -5.47
N VAL A 234 9.75 3.90 -4.85
CA VAL A 234 8.45 4.55 -4.61
C VAL A 234 8.12 4.64 -3.13
N LEU A 235 7.97 3.52 -2.42
CA LEU A 235 7.53 3.51 -1.02
C LEU A 235 8.50 4.28 -0.10
N TRP A 236 9.78 3.90 -0.11
CA TRP A 236 10.77 4.53 0.78
C TRP A 236 10.96 6.03 0.48
N PRO A 237 11.20 6.46 -0.78
CA PRO A 237 11.33 7.88 -1.09
C PRO A 237 10.09 8.70 -0.76
N PHE A 238 8.90 8.11 -0.88
CA PHE A 238 7.66 8.73 -0.43
C PHE A 238 7.67 8.95 1.08
N LEU A 239 7.86 7.88 1.87
CA LEU A 239 7.80 7.94 3.33
C LEU A 239 8.88 8.88 3.90
N GLU A 240 10.11 8.77 3.41
CA GLU A 240 11.20 9.62 3.85
C GLU A 240 10.89 11.10 3.61
N ARG A 241 10.48 11.46 2.39
CA ARG A 241 10.18 12.86 2.05
C ARG A 241 8.99 13.38 2.82
N PHE A 242 7.91 12.60 2.90
CA PHE A 242 6.71 12.97 3.64
C PHE A 242 7.04 13.30 5.10
N TRP A 243 7.74 12.39 5.79
CA TRP A 243 8.03 12.59 7.22
C TRP A 243 9.09 13.65 7.48
N ARG A 244 10.07 13.84 6.59
CA ARG A 244 10.98 14.99 6.67
C ARG A 244 10.22 16.31 6.50
N HIS A 245 9.33 16.39 5.50
CA HIS A 245 8.52 17.58 5.27
C HIS A 245 7.58 17.87 6.46
N ALA A 246 6.85 16.86 6.94
CA ALA A 246 5.98 16.97 8.11
C ALA A 246 6.77 17.40 9.36
N PHE A 247 7.98 16.86 9.55
CA PHE A 247 8.86 17.29 10.64
C PHE A 247 9.27 18.76 10.51
N HIS A 248 9.65 19.22 9.31
CA HIS A 248 10.06 20.61 9.09
C HIS A 248 8.91 21.60 9.29
N THR A 249 7.70 21.25 8.84
CA THR A 249 6.53 22.15 8.92
C THR A 249 5.81 22.09 10.27
N GLN A 250 5.89 20.95 10.98
CA GLN A 250 5.14 20.71 12.22
C GLN A 250 6.04 20.27 13.38
N ARG A 251 7.30 20.71 13.40
CA ARG A 251 8.34 20.30 14.39
C ARG A 251 7.87 20.29 15.84
N PHE A 252 7.06 21.26 16.25
CA PHE A 252 6.60 21.40 17.64
C PHE A 252 5.52 20.41 18.06
N ARG A 253 4.95 19.64 17.12
CA ARG A 253 4.02 18.54 17.44
C ARG A 253 4.74 17.27 17.91
N PHE A 254 6.04 17.15 17.63
CA PHE A 254 6.82 16.01 18.06
C PHE A 254 7.26 16.23 19.51
N ALA A 255 7.04 15.24 20.38
CA ALA A 255 7.40 15.29 21.79
C ALA A 255 8.92 15.43 22.01
N GLN A 256 9.73 14.82 21.14
CA GLN A 256 11.19 14.84 21.21
C GLN A 256 11.81 15.29 19.87
N PRO A 257 11.65 16.56 19.46
CA PRO A 257 11.95 16.98 18.09
C PRO A 257 13.45 16.89 17.76
N GLN A 258 14.33 17.13 18.73
CA GLN A 258 15.79 16.99 18.53
C GLN A 258 16.20 15.55 18.25
N ARG A 259 15.58 14.59 18.97
CA ARG A 259 15.84 13.17 18.78
C ARG A 259 15.28 12.68 17.46
N VAL A 260 14.04 13.06 17.13
CA VAL A 260 13.40 12.76 15.85
C VAL A 260 14.23 13.29 14.68
N ALA A 261 14.66 14.56 14.70
CA ALA A 261 15.52 15.12 13.66
C ALA A 261 16.78 14.28 13.42
N ARG A 262 17.53 14.00 14.50
CA ARG A 262 18.77 13.23 14.44
C ARG A 262 18.53 11.82 13.88
N GLU A 263 17.48 11.15 14.32
CA GLU A 263 17.19 9.78 13.87
C GLU A 263 16.67 9.76 12.42
N LEU A 264 15.86 10.74 12.00
CA LEU A 264 15.46 10.91 10.60
C LEU A 264 16.68 11.10 9.69
N ASP A 265 17.68 11.87 10.12
CA ASP A 265 18.94 12.08 9.37
C ASP A 265 19.80 10.81 9.26
N GLN A 266 19.64 9.86 10.19
CA GLN A 266 20.36 8.59 10.18
C GLN A 266 19.66 7.50 9.36
N LEU A 267 18.38 7.66 9.01
CA LEU A 267 17.62 6.64 8.28
C LEU A 267 18.25 6.19 6.95
N PRO A 268 18.88 7.06 6.13
CA PRO A 268 19.55 6.63 4.90
C PRO A 268 20.66 5.58 5.15
N GLY A 269 21.31 5.61 6.32
CA GLY A 269 22.34 4.66 6.73
C GLY A 269 21.80 3.32 7.25
N VAL A 270 20.49 3.20 7.44
CA VAL A 270 19.83 1.95 7.85
C VAL A 270 19.70 1.04 6.64
N ALA A 271 19.88 -0.27 6.83
CA ALA A 271 19.67 -1.27 5.78
C ALA A 271 18.23 -1.22 5.22
N SER A 272 18.05 -1.34 3.90
CA SER A 272 16.76 -1.14 3.21
C SER A 272 15.61 -1.96 3.80
N GLU A 273 15.92 -3.15 4.31
CA GLU A 273 14.99 -4.08 4.97
C GLU A 273 14.35 -3.45 6.21
N ARG A 274 15.15 -2.71 6.97
CA ARG A 274 14.77 -2.17 8.28
C ARG A 274 14.31 -0.72 8.21
N ARG A 275 14.47 -0.03 7.07
CA ARG A 275 14.21 1.41 6.95
C ARG A 275 12.79 1.82 7.33
N VAL A 276 11.77 1.11 6.82
CA VAL A 276 10.36 1.43 7.11
C VAL A 276 10.05 1.24 8.60
N ARG A 277 10.49 0.13 9.20
CA ARG A 277 10.31 -0.14 10.62
C ARG A 277 11.09 0.84 11.50
N GLN A 278 12.31 1.17 11.10
CA GLN A 278 13.12 2.15 11.81
C GLN A 278 12.47 3.53 11.76
N LEU A 279 11.94 3.95 10.61
CA LEU A 279 11.15 5.18 10.52
C LEU A 279 9.97 5.17 11.51
N VAL A 280 9.20 4.08 11.58
CA VAL A 280 8.10 3.96 12.56
C VAL A 280 8.61 4.09 13.99
N ARG A 281 9.76 3.49 14.33
CA ARG A 281 10.38 3.66 15.67
C ARG A 281 10.75 5.12 15.95
N VAL A 282 11.31 5.84 14.95
CA VAL A 282 11.58 7.27 15.08
C VAL A 282 10.30 8.06 15.33
N LEU A 283 9.22 7.73 14.63
CA LEU A 283 7.93 8.41 14.78
C LEU A 283 7.27 8.11 16.13
N LEU A 284 7.39 6.89 16.67
CA LEU A 284 6.91 6.54 18.01
C LEU A 284 7.63 7.32 19.13
N VAL A 285 8.89 7.73 18.91
CA VAL A 285 9.61 8.65 19.80
C VAL A 285 9.01 10.06 19.73
N GLY A 286 8.57 10.47 18.54
CA GLY A 286 7.93 11.76 18.29
C GLY A 286 6.48 11.85 18.78
N PHE A 287 5.73 10.75 18.66
CA PHE A 287 4.32 10.64 19.00
C PHE A 287 4.15 9.51 20.02
N PRO A 288 4.47 9.76 21.29
CA PRO A 288 4.45 8.72 22.31
C PRO A 288 3.04 8.19 22.49
N GLY A 289 2.88 6.89 22.28
CA GLY A 289 1.65 6.14 22.50
C GLY A 289 2.00 4.68 22.74
N VAL A 290 1.11 3.93 23.38
CA VAL A 290 1.29 2.48 23.53
C VAL A 290 0.97 1.86 22.16
N PRO A 291 1.96 1.29 21.45
CA PRO A 291 1.67 0.63 20.19
C PRO A 291 0.79 -0.59 20.47
N ARG A 292 -0.16 -0.83 19.57
CA ARG A 292 -0.95 -2.07 19.54
C ARG A 292 0.00 -3.28 19.48
N ASP A 293 -0.40 -4.41 20.05
CA ASP A 293 0.47 -5.59 20.15
C ASP A 293 0.91 -6.09 18.77
N ASP A 294 0.04 -6.00 17.78
CA ASP A 294 0.31 -6.41 16.40
C ASP A 294 1.37 -5.53 15.70
N LEU A 295 1.37 -4.22 15.99
CA LEU A 295 2.42 -3.31 15.56
C LEU A 295 3.75 -3.60 16.28
N ARG A 296 3.70 -3.93 17.58
CA ARG A 296 4.88 -4.29 18.37
C ARG A 296 5.54 -5.55 17.79
N ASP A 297 4.75 -6.59 17.54
CA ASP A 297 5.23 -7.86 16.96
C ASP A 297 5.90 -7.63 15.59
N TRP A 298 5.29 -6.81 14.73
CA TRP A 298 5.88 -6.44 13.43
C TRP A 298 7.22 -5.71 13.60
N LEU A 299 7.31 -4.76 14.52
CA LEU A 299 8.55 -4.03 14.80
C LEU A 299 9.64 -4.94 15.40
N GLU A 300 9.29 -6.00 16.11
CA GLU A 300 10.24 -6.92 16.77
C GLU A 300 10.70 -8.08 15.88
N SER A 301 9.94 -8.43 14.84
CA SER A 301 10.17 -9.60 13.98
C SER A 301 11.53 -9.67 13.23
N ASP A 302 12.29 -8.57 13.14
CA ASP A 302 13.64 -8.54 12.53
C ASP A 302 14.79 -8.90 13.48
N SER A 303 14.53 -8.94 14.78
CA SER A 303 15.56 -9.20 15.81
C SER A 303 16.06 -10.66 15.75
N SER A 304 15.22 -11.56 15.25
CA SER A 304 15.34 -13.00 15.45
C SER A 304 16.11 -13.71 14.34
N SER A 305 16.28 -13.08 13.17
CA SER A 305 16.83 -13.71 11.96
C SER A 305 18.34 -13.50 11.77
N SER A 306 18.98 -12.66 12.59
CA SER A 306 20.41 -12.31 12.44
C SER A 306 21.35 -13.00 13.43
N THR A 307 20.84 -13.75 14.40
CA THR A 307 21.64 -14.44 15.43
C THR A 307 21.98 -15.90 15.10
N GLY A 308 21.60 -16.41 13.92
CA GLY A 308 21.70 -17.84 13.57
C GLY A 308 22.80 -18.24 12.59
N GLN A 309 23.65 -17.32 12.11
CA GLN A 309 24.60 -17.60 11.01
C GLN A 309 26.09 -17.36 11.31
N GLU A 310 26.48 -17.19 12.57
CA GLU A 310 27.90 -17.16 12.98
C GLU A 310 28.22 -18.32 13.93
N SER A 311 28.23 -19.55 13.43
CA SER A 311 29.07 -20.65 13.98
C SER A 311 28.89 -21.94 13.18
N SER A 312 29.68 -22.09 12.12
CA SER A 312 30.30 -23.38 11.81
C SER A 312 31.59 -23.10 11.02
N PRO A 313 32.68 -23.83 11.36
CA PRO A 313 34.07 -23.36 11.30
C PRO A 313 34.68 -23.17 9.92
#